data_AF-A0A2N7BIQ3-F1
#
_entry.id   AF-A0A2N7BIQ3-F1
#
_cell.length_a   1.000
_cell.length_b   1.000
_cell.length_c   1.000
_cell.angle_alpha   90.00
_cell.angle_beta   90.00
_cell.angle_gamma   90.00
#
_symmetry.space_group_name_H-M   'P 1'
#
loop_
_entity.id
_entity.type
_entity.pdbx_description
1 polymer ?
#
loop_
_entity_poly.entity_id
_entity_poly.type
_entity_poly.pdbx_seq_one_letter_code
_entity_poly.pdbx_strand_id
1 'polypeptide(L)'
;MAVITLAGEQLIARKQQAKQPLVIREFVLAHVPNLDPKTPPRRDQSLPTSRQIVFRSAPTRSACVNGNEVVYSLILDNTVGNFQFNWLGLVSEEGVLISANHMVVQSKRKSQDRTGEEGNNLTRNFLLKFSGAQAITQITVTPETWQFNYEAKLDDMDTLLVQLSVGLIDSQKHIVEQSHENLTLSETNRDLENRLLTITKDLEQTNERHCAFSLSMQKQHEYGEQQRIEMDVTLTAFLIQTQKQTIEQEYELMKLTESLREMESTDE
;
A
#
# COMPACT_ATOMS: atom_id res chain seq x y z
N MET A 1 -27.96 -26.88 -39.42
CA MET A 1 -26.88 -27.89 -39.49
C MET A 1 -25.96 -27.51 -40.65
N ALA A 2 -24.65 -27.69 -40.50
CA ALA A 2 -23.68 -27.39 -41.56
C ALA A 2 -23.70 -28.46 -42.65
N VAL A 3 -23.39 -28.07 -43.89
CA VAL A 3 -23.45 -28.94 -45.07
C VAL A 3 -22.24 -28.69 -45.95
N ILE A 4 -21.58 -29.75 -46.43
CA ILE A 4 -20.53 -29.66 -47.46
C ILE A 4 -21.21 -29.47 -48.81
N THR A 5 -20.78 -28.45 -49.57
CA THR A 5 -21.35 -28.16 -50.88
C THR A 5 -20.85 -29.18 -51.92
N LEU A 6 -21.54 -29.28 -53.06
CA LEU A 6 -21.12 -30.12 -54.17
C LEU A 6 -19.77 -29.66 -54.73
N ALA A 7 -19.54 -28.35 -54.84
CA ALA A 7 -18.26 -27.80 -55.26
C ALA A 7 -17.13 -28.13 -54.25
N GLY A 8 -17.45 -28.09 -52.95
CA GLY A 8 -16.56 -28.47 -51.87
C GLY A 8 -16.16 -29.94 -51.95
N GLU A 9 -17.13 -30.85 -52.10
CA GLU A 9 -16.85 -32.28 -52.28
C GLU A 9 -16.00 -32.58 -53.51
N GLN A 10 -16.31 -31.94 -54.64
CA GLN A 10 -15.52 -32.09 -55.86
C GLN A 10 -14.08 -31.60 -55.69
N LEU A 11 -13.87 -30.49 -54.96
CA LEU A 11 -12.52 -30.01 -54.66
C LEU A 11 -11.79 -30.96 -53.71
N ILE A 12 -12.45 -31.42 -52.65
CA ILE A 12 -11.89 -32.41 -51.71
C ILE A 12 -11.44 -33.65 -52.48
N ALA A 13 -12.31 -34.24 -53.30
CA ALA A 13 -12.01 -35.44 -54.08
C ALA A 13 -10.82 -35.23 -55.02
N ARG A 14 -10.76 -34.10 -55.75
CA ARG A 14 -9.64 -33.76 -56.62
C ARG A 14 -8.32 -33.63 -55.86
N LYS A 15 -8.33 -32.95 -54.72
CA LYS A 15 -7.14 -32.80 -53.87
C LYS A 15 -6.67 -34.11 -53.28
N GLN A 16 -7.60 -35.01 -52.89
CA GLN A 16 -7.25 -36.36 -52.41
C GLN A 16 -6.56 -37.18 -53.50
N GLN A 17 -7.12 -37.18 -54.72
CA GLN A 17 -6.52 -37.87 -55.88
C GLN A 17 -5.14 -37.32 -56.21
N ALA A 18 -4.98 -35.99 -56.17
CA ALA A 18 -3.72 -35.31 -56.43
C ALA A 18 -2.72 -35.36 -55.26
N LYS A 19 -3.10 -35.90 -54.10
CA LYS A 19 -2.32 -35.86 -52.84
C LYS A 19 -1.89 -34.44 -52.45
N GLN A 20 -2.75 -33.45 -52.71
CA GLN A 20 -2.50 -32.04 -52.38
C GLN A 20 -3.25 -31.62 -51.12
N PRO A 21 -2.70 -30.71 -50.31
CA PRO A 21 -3.35 -30.28 -49.09
C PRO A 21 -4.59 -29.43 -49.37
N LEU A 22 -5.67 -29.67 -48.61
CA LEU A 22 -6.83 -28.80 -48.57
C LEU A 22 -6.59 -27.68 -47.55
N VAL A 23 -6.37 -26.47 -48.06
CA VAL A 23 -6.20 -25.27 -47.24
C VAL A 23 -7.51 -24.49 -47.23
N ILE A 24 -8.06 -24.26 -46.03
CA ILE A 24 -9.17 -23.32 -45.82
C ILE A 24 -8.57 -21.93 -45.62
N ARG A 25 -8.88 -21.03 -46.55
CA ARG A 25 -8.32 -19.67 -46.57
C ARG A 25 -9.17 -18.70 -45.77
N GLU A 26 -10.49 -18.81 -45.83
CA GLU A 26 -11.38 -17.81 -45.22
C GLU A 26 -12.59 -18.44 -44.53
N PHE A 27 -12.93 -17.85 -43.39
CA PHE A 27 -14.28 -17.74 -42.90
C PHE A 27 -14.99 -16.59 -43.61
N VAL A 28 -16.23 -16.84 -44.04
CA VAL A 28 -17.11 -15.81 -44.61
C VAL A 28 -18.36 -15.71 -43.75
N LEU A 29 -18.62 -14.51 -43.21
CA LEU A 29 -19.84 -14.17 -42.49
C LEU A 29 -20.76 -13.35 -43.39
N ALA A 30 -22.03 -13.71 -43.45
CA ALA A 30 -23.02 -12.98 -44.22
C ALA A 30 -24.34 -12.79 -43.46
N HIS A 31 -25.01 -11.69 -43.77
CA HIS A 31 -26.39 -11.41 -43.39
C HIS A 31 -27.29 -11.63 -44.59
N VAL A 32 -27.96 -12.78 -44.62
CA VAL A 32 -28.93 -13.14 -45.66
C VAL A 32 -30.33 -12.80 -45.15
N PRO A 33 -31.04 -11.83 -45.76
CA PRO A 33 -32.39 -11.47 -45.34
C PRO A 33 -33.35 -12.66 -45.45
N ASN A 34 -34.30 -12.77 -44.51
CA ASN A 34 -35.33 -13.81 -44.49
C ASN A 34 -34.78 -15.26 -44.51
N LEU A 35 -33.54 -15.46 -44.07
CA LEU A 35 -32.96 -16.79 -43.93
C LEU A 35 -33.57 -17.51 -42.73
N ASP A 36 -34.21 -18.66 -42.96
CA ASP A 36 -34.67 -19.53 -41.89
C ASP A 36 -33.49 -20.32 -41.30
N PRO A 37 -33.14 -20.13 -40.01
CA PRO A 37 -32.05 -20.85 -39.36
C PRO A 37 -32.30 -22.35 -39.22
N LYS A 38 -33.56 -22.79 -39.29
CA LYS A 38 -33.93 -24.21 -39.17
C LYS A 38 -33.73 -24.98 -40.47
N THR A 39 -33.81 -24.28 -41.60
CA THR A 39 -33.58 -24.87 -42.92
C THR A 39 -32.08 -25.03 -43.18
N PRO A 40 -31.57 -26.25 -43.40
CA PRO A 40 -30.16 -26.46 -43.72
C PRO A 40 -29.75 -25.74 -45.02
N PRO A 41 -28.48 -25.33 -45.14
CA PRO A 41 -27.95 -24.80 -46.39
C PRO A 41 -28.06 -25.81 -47.54
N ARG A 42 -28.38 -25.34 -48.76
CA ARG A 42 -28.46 -26.21 -49.94
C ARG A 42 -27.07 -26.66 -50.40
N ARG A 43 -26.94 -27.90 -50.88
CA ARG A 43 -25.64 -28.48 -51.28
C ARG A 43 -25.05 -27.83 -52.53
N ASP A 44 -25.90 -27.32 -53.42
CA ASP A 44 -25.53 -26.66 -54.67
C ASP A 44 -25.32 -25.14 -54.52
N GLN A 45 -25.44 -24.60 -53.30
CA GLN A 45 -25.35 -23.16 -53.08
C GLN A 45 -23.96 -22.61 -53.43
N SER A 46 -23.95 -21.38 -53.93
CA SER A 46 -22.77 -20.54 -54.02
C SER A 46 -22.62 -19.68 -52.76
N LEU A 47 -21.54 -18.88 -52.73
CA LEU A 47 -21.44 -17.80 -51.76
C LEU A 47 -22.65 -16.85 -51.87
N PRO A 48 -23.12 -16.28 -50.74
CA PRO A 48 -24.06 -15.17 -50.76
C PRO A 48 -23.54 -13.99 -51.58
N THR A 49 -24.44 -13.14 -52.05
CA THR A 49 -24.08 -11.95 -52.83
C THR A 49 -23.12 -11.06 -52.03
N SER A 50 -22.19 -10.38 -52.71
CA SER A 50 -21.18 -9.52 -52.07
C SER A 50 -21.75 -8.51 -51.07
N ARG A 51 -22.95 -7.95 -51.35
CA ARG A 51 -23.65 -7.01 -50.46
C ARG A 51 -24.13 -7.61 -49.14
N GLN A 52 -24.29 -8.94 -49.09
CA GLN A 52 -24.72 -9.66 -47.89
C GLN A 52 -23.52 -10.11 -47.05
N ILE A 53 -22.32 -10.16 -47.64
CA ILE A 53 -21.12 -10.55 -46.92
C ILE A 53 -20.64 -9.37 -46.08
N VAL A 54 -20.62 -9.58 -44.77
CA VAL A 54 -20.29 -8.53 -43.80
C VAL A 54 -18.87 -8.63 -43.27
N PHE A 55 -18.27 -9.82 -43.34
CA PHE A 55 -16.91 -10.03 -42.82
C PHE A 55 -16.24 -11.25 -43.47
N ARG A 56 -14.93 -11.15 -43.68
CA ARG A 56 -14.06 -12.24 -44.13
C ARG A 56 -12.76 -12.22 -43.32
N SER A 57 -12.26 -13.39 -42.94
CA SER A 57 -10.95 -13.51 -42.26
C SER A 57 -10.45 -14.94 -42.37
N ALA A 58 -9.14 -15.12 -42.29
CA ALA A 58 -8.56 -16.45 -42.10
C ALA A 58 -9.02 -17.08 -40.77
N PRO A 59 -9.08 -18.42 -40.67
CA PRO A 59 -9.23 -19.11 -39.40
C PRO A 59 -8.17 -18.66 -38.40
N THR A 60 -8.59 -18.32 -37.19
CA THR A 60 -7.66 -17.98 -36.10
C THR A 60 -6.97 -19.23 -35.54
N ARG A 61 -7.66 -20.37 -35.55
CA ARG A 61 -7.12 -21.67 -35.12
C ARG A 61 -7.70 -22.82 -35.95
N SER A 62 -6.96 -23.93 -36.07
CA SER A 62 -7.39 -25.17 -36.73
C SER A 62 -6.87 -26.44 -36.01
N ALA A 63 -7.73 -27.39 -35.68
CA ALA A 63 -7.39 -28.61 -34.92
C ALA A 63 -8.04 -29.84 -35.53
N CYS A 64 -7.42 -30.99 -35.31
CA CYS A 64 -7.87 -32.30 -35.72
C CYS A 64 -8.56 -33.00 -34.55
N VAL A 65 -9.87 -33.19 -34.63
CA VAL A 65 -10.65 -33.94 -33.64
C VAL A 65 -10.37 -35.43 -33.76
N ASN A 66 -10.34 -35.94 -35.00
CA ASN A 66 -9.94 -37.30 -35.35
C ASN A 66 -9.58 -37.34 -36.85
N GLY A 67 -9.18 -38.51 -37.37
CA GLY A 67 -8.77 -38.68 -38.76
C GLY A 67 -9.77 -38.18 -39.83
N ASN A 68 -11.06 -38.07 -39.49
CA ASN A 68 -12.15 -37.67 -40.38
C ASN A 68 -12.81 -36.35 -40.01
N GLU A 69 -12.34 -35.67 -38.96
CA GLU A 69 -12.98 -34.47 -38.43
C GLU A 69 -11.92 -33.44 -38.03
N VAL A 70 -12.04 -32.27 -38.64
CA VAL A 70 -11.21 -31.11 -38.30
C VAL A 70 -12.11 -29.94 -37.95
N VAL A 71 -11.68 -29.11 -37.01
CA VAL A 71 -12.40 -27.93 -36.57
C VAL A 71 -11.58 -26.69 -36.89
N TYR A 72 -12.23 -25.70 -37.49
CA TYR A 72 -11.68 -24.36 -37.66
C TYR A 72 -12.37 -23.41 -36.69
N SER A 73 -11.62 -22.48 -36.13
CA SER A 73 -12.13 -21.48 -35.20
C SER A 73 -11.84 -20.08 -35.71
N LEU A 74 -12.82 -19.19 -35.57
CA LEU A 74 -12.69 -17.77 -35.77
C LEU A 74 -12.91 -17.08 -34.42
N ILE A 75 -11.89 -16.38 -33.93
CA ILE A 75 -11.95 -15.57 -32.70
C ILE A 75 -11.84 -14.12 -33.11
N LEU A 76 -12.86 -13.33 -32.81
CA LEU A 76 -12.91 -11.90 -33.07
C LEU A 76 -12.99 -11.14 -31.75
N ASP A 77 -11.99 -10.31 -31.50
CA ASP A 77 -11.96 -9.41 -30.35
C ASP A 77 -12.91 -8.21 -30.51
N ASN A 78 -13.03 -7.37 -29.50
CA ASN A 78 -13.90 -6.20 -29.50
C ASN A 78 -13.46 -5.07 -30.47
N THR A 79 -12.36 -5.21 -31.22
CA THR A 79 -11.89 -4.19 -32.18
C THR A 79 -12.56 -4.33 -33.56
N VAL A 80 -13.20 -5.47 -33.81
CA VAL A 80 -13.90 -5.80 -35.05
C VAL A 80 -15.40 -5.91 -34.77
N GLY A 81 -16.26 -5.38 -35.66
CA GLY A 81 -17.70 -5.53 -35.50
C GLY A 81 -18.54 -4.50 -36.21
N ASN A 82 -19.69 -4.20 -35.61
CA ASN A 82 -20.79 -3.39 -36.13
C ASN A 82 -21.48 -4.04 -37.32
N PHE A 83 -21.72 -5.34 -37.22
CA PHE A 83 -22.49 -6.08 -38.21
C PHE A 83 -23.31 -7.20 -37.55
N GLN A 84 -24.31 -7.64 -38.29
CA GLN A 84 -25.10 -8.81 -37.96
C GLN A 84 -24.83 -9.89 -39.01
N PHE A 85 -24.95 -11.15 -38.64
CA PHE A 85 -24.79 -12.27 -39.58
C PHE A 85 -25.64 -13.46 -39.14
N ASN A 86 -26.10 -14.24 -40.10
CA ASN A 86 -26.89 -15.46 -39.88
C ASN A 86 -26.45 -16.61 -40.79
N TRP A 87 -25.40 -16.38 -41.58
CA TRP A 87 -24.79 -17.35 -42.48
C TRP A 87 -23.28 -17.36 -42.27
N LEU A 88 -22.69 -18.56 -42.30
CA LEU A 88 -21.27 -18.82 -42.08
C LEU A 88 -20.78 -19.83 -43.11
N GLY A 89 -19.65 -19.56 -43.75
CA GLY A 89 -19.04 -20.50 -44.70
C GLY A 89 -17.53 -20.58 -44.59
N LEU A 90 -17.00 -21.72 -45.02
CA LEU A 90 -15.57 -21.97 -45.18
C LEU A 90 -15.21 -21.95 -46.66
N VAL A 91 -14.23 -21.15 -47.04
CA VAL A 91 -13.76 -20.99 -48.41
C VAL A 91 -12.31 -21.48 -48.52
N SER A 92 -12.03 -22.29 -49.53
CA SER A 92 -10.68 -22.78 -49.80
C SER A 92 -9.76 -21.69 -50.37
N GLU A 93 -8.47 -21.98 -50.45
CA GLU A 93 -7.50 -21.11 -51.13
C GLU A 93 -7.92 -20.78 -52.57
N GLU A 94 -8.46 -21.76 -53.30
CA GLU A 94 -8.99 -21.65 -54.67
C GLU A 94 -10.30 -20.86 -54.79
N GLY A 95 -10.84 -20.35 -53.67
CA GLY A 95 -12.09 -19.59 -53.67
C GLY A 95 -13.35 -20.46 -53.73
N VAL A 96 -13.22 -21.78 -53.52
CA VAL A 96 -14.37 -22.71 -53.50
C VAL A 96 -15.04 -22.70 -52.13
N LEU A 97 -16.35 -22.53 -52.09
CA LEU A 97 -17.14 -22.69 -50.87
C LEU A 97 -17.18 -24.17 -50.48
N ILE A 98 -16.43 -24.55 -49.45
CA ILE A 98 -16.34 -25.94 -49.00
C ILE A 98 -17.60 -26.36 -48.24
N SER A 99 -17.98 -25.57 -47.25
CA SER A 99 -19.13 -25.86 -46.39
C SER A 99 -19.78 -24.58 -45.92
N ALA A 100 -21.08 -24.65 -45.66
CA ALA A 100 -21.88 -23.55 -45.15
C ALA A 100 -22.74 -24.00 -43.98
N ASN A 101 -23.16 -23.03 -43.16
CA ASN A 101 -24.07 -23.22 -42.04
C ASN A 101 -25.00 -22.00 -41.88
N HIS A 102 -26.25 -22.26 -41.53
CA HIS A 102 -27.23 -21.24 -41.15
C HIS A 102 -27.37 -21.20 -39.64
N MET A 103 -27.65 -20.02 -39.10
CA MET A 103 -27.86 -19.80 -37.67
C MET A 103 -28.82 -18.66 -37.42
N VAL A 104 -29.34 -18.56 -36.19
CA VAL A 104 -30.08 -17.37 -35.74
C VAL A 104 -29.18 -16.15 -35.86
N VAL A 105 -29.73 -14.99 -36.24
CA VAL A 105 -28.97 -13.74 -36.37
C VAL A 105 -28.12 -13.49 -35.12
N GLN A 106 -26.83 -13.27 -35.35
CA GLN A 106 -25.83 -12.96 -34.34
C GLN A 106 -25.34 -11.54 -34.57
N SER A 107 -25.09 -10.82 -33.48
CA SER A 107 -24.59 -9.44 -33.51
C SER A 107 -23.15 -9.38 -33.01
N LYS A 108 -22.31 -8.68 -33.78
CA LYS A 108 -20.92 -8.38 -33.45
C LYS A 108 -20.80 -6.86 -33.34
N ARG A 109 -20.40 -6.37 -32.17
CA ARG A 109 -20.26 -4.95 -31.82
C ARG A 109 -18.79 -4.65 -31.57
N LYS A 110 -18.33 -3.57 -32.18
CA LYS A 110 -16.99 -3.03 -31.96
C LYS A 110 -17.03 -2.03 -30.80
N SER A 111 -16.00 -2.03 -29.95
CA SER A 111 -15.83 -1.01 -28.92
C SER A 111 -15.59 0.36 -29.55
N GLN A 112 -16.24 1.38 -28.98
CA GLN A 112 -16.12 2.75 -29.46
C GLN A 112 -15.68 3.67 -28.31
N ASP A 113 -14.38 3.94 -28.26
CA ASP A 113 -13.76 4.72 -27.17
C ASP A 113 -14.36 6.13 -27.02
N ARG A 114 -14.83 6.72 -28.13
CA ARG A 114 -15.42 8.07 -28.15
C ARG A 114 -16.78 8.17 -27.48
N THR A 115 -17.56 7.08 -27.48
CA THR A 115 -18.91 7.04 -26.90
C THR A 115 -18.96 6.20 -25.64
N GLY A 116 -17.88 5.49 -25.29
CA GLY A 116 -17.82 4.56 -24.16
C GLY A 116 -18.61 3.27 -24.40
N GLU A 117 -19.01 2.99 -25.64
CA GLU A 117 -19.76 1.76 -25.96
C GLU A 117 -18.82 0.55 -25.97
N GLU A 118 -19.11 -0.42 -25.11
CA GLU A 118 -18.37 -1.68 -25.06
C GLU A 118 -18.77 -2.62 -26.21
N GLY A 119 -17.77 -3.08 -26.96
CA GLY A 119 -17.91 -4.16 -27.92
C GLY A 119 -17.98 -5.53 -27.24
N ASN A 120 -18.28 -6.58 -28.02
CA ASN A 120 -18.29 -7.96 -27.54
C ASN A 120 -17.19 -8.79 -28.20
N ASN A 121 -16.71 -9.84 -27.54
CA ASN A 121 -15.85 -10.86 -28.15
C ASN A 121 -16.73 -11.97 -28.76
N LEU A 122 -16.25 -12.61 -29.84
CA LEU A 122 -17.00 -13.63 -30.56
C LEU A 122 -16.10 -14.78 -30.97
N THR A 123 -16.45 -15.99 -30.55
CA THR A 123 -15.81 -17.22 -31.01
C THR A 123 -16.79 -18.05 -31.84
N ARG A 124 -16.35 -18.52 -33.00
CA ARG A 124 -17.11 -19.43 -33.87
C ARG A 124 -16.27 -20.62 -34.24
N ASN A 125 -16.78 -21.81 -33.92
CA ASN A 125 -16.18 -23.08 -34.31
C ASN A 125 -16.98 -23.67 -35.47
N PHE A 126 -16.27 -24.21 -36.45
CA PHE A 126 -16.84 -24.86 -37.61
C PHE A 126 -16.19 -26.23 -37.76
N LEU A 127 -16.95 -27.27 -37.44
CA LEU A 127 -16.54 -28.65 -37.63
C LEU A 127 -16.75 -29.05 -39.09
N LEU A 128 -15.69 -29.52 -39.73
CA LEU A 128 -15.70 -30.06 -41.07
C LEU A 128 -15.44 -31.58 -41.00
N LYS A 129 -16.41 -32.37 -41.43
CA LYS A 129 -16.42 -33.84 -41.32
C LYS A 129 -16.44 -34.48 -42.70
N PHE A 130 -15.38 -35.21 -43.05
CA PHE A 130 -15.28 -36.03 -44.24
C PHE A 130 -14.13 -37.04 -44.12
N SER A 131 -14.18 -38.11 -44.92
CA SER A 131 -13.17 -39.16 -44.84
C SER A 131 -11.77 -38.64 -45.16
N GLY A 132 -10.80 -38.89 -44.29
CA GLY A 132 -9.41 -38.47 -44.45
C GLY A 132 -9.15 -36.98 -44.24
N ALA A 133 -10.01 -36.30 -43.48
CA ALA A 133 -9.88 -34.86 -43.21
C ALA A 133 -8.51 -34.48 -42.62
N GLN A 134 -7.99 -35.25 -41.66
CA GLN A 134 -6.67 -35.00 -41.08
C GLN A 134 -5.57 -35.09 -42.13
N ALA A 135 -5.57 -36.16 -42.93
CA ALA A 135 -4.54 -36.42 -43.92
C ALA A 135 -4.49 -35.34 -45.02
N ILE A 136 -5.67 -34.90 -45.50
CA ILE A 136 -5.72 -33.90 -46.57
C ILE A 136 -5.47 -32.48 -46.05
N THR A 137 -5.91 -32.14 -44.84
CA THR A 137 -5.70 -30.78 -44.29
C THR A 137 -4.34 -30.62 -43.62
N GLN A 138 -3.67 -31.75 -43.32
CA GLN A 138 -2.38 -31.83 -42.63
C GLN A 138 -2.39 -31.21 -41.22
N ILE A 139 -3.57 -31.03 -40.62
CA ILE A 139 -3.71 -30.50 -39.26
C ILE A 139 -3.44 -31.64 -38.27
N THR A 140 -2.45 -31.46 -37.39
CA THR A 140 -2.07 -32.46 -36.38
C THR A 140 -2.31 -32.01 -34.94
N VAL A 141 -2.59 -30.73 -34.73
CA VAL A 141 -2.89 -30.16 -33.40
C VAL A 141 -4.22 -30.71 -32.90
N THR A 142 -4.27 -31.25 -31.69
CA THR A 142 -5.52 -31.76 -31.10
C THR A 142 -6.32 -30.65 -30.41
N PRO A 143 -7.66 -30.73 -30.31
CA PRO A 143 -8.49 -29.66 -29.77
C PRO A 143 -8.27 -29.41 -28.28
N GLU A 144 -7.79 -30.41 -27.53
CA GLU A 144 -7.45 -30.31 -26.10
C GLU A 144 -6.39 -29.23 -25.85
N THR A 145 -5.49 -29.03 -26.82
CA THR A 145 -4.44 -27.97 -26.81
C THR A 145 -5.03 -26.55 -26.81
N TRP A 146 -6.33 -26.38 -27.05
CA TRP A 146 -7.00 -25.08 -27.13
C TRP A 146 -7.89 -24.73 -25.95
N GLN A 147 -8.16 -25.68 -25.06
CA GLN A 147 -8.87 -25.36 -23.83
C GLN A 147 -8.03 -24.34 -23.09
N PHE A 148 -8.54 -23.10 -23.03
CA PHE A 148 -7.96 -22.07 -22.21
C PHE A 148 -8.19 -22.52 -20.77
N ASN A 149 -7.17 -23.13 -20.15
CA ASN A 149 -7.26 -23.55 -18.76
C ASN A 149 -7.21 -22.30 -17.88
N TYR A 150 -8.38 -21.70 -17.65
CA TYR A 150 -8.52 -20.55 -16.76
C TYR A 150 -8.38 -20.94 -15.28
N GLU A 151 -8.47 -22.23 -14.91
CA GLU A 151 -8.34 -22.65 -13.50
C GLU A 151 -6.94 -22.33 -12.97
N ALA A 152 -5.88 -22.70 -13.70
CA ALA A 152 -4.51 -22.41 -13.27
C ALA A 152 -4.27 -20.89 -13.12
N LYS A 153 -4.81 -20.09 -14.04
CA LYS A 153 -4.67 -18.62 -13.97
C LYS A 153 -5.48 -18.02 -12.83
N LEU A 154 -6.65 -18.58 -12.52
CA LEU A 154 -7.48 -18.14 -11.39
C LEU A 154 -6.85 -18.54 -10.05
N ASP A 155 -6.28 -19.73 -9.95
CA ASP A 155 -5.56 -20.22 -8.77
C ASP A 155 -4.31 -19.36 -8.45
N ASP A 156 -3.56 -18.98 -9.48
CA ASP A 156 -2.45 -18.01 -9.35
C ASP A 156 -2.94 -16.64 -8.84
N MET A 157 -4.09 -16.16 -9.34
CA MET A 157 -4.67 -14.89 -8.88
C MET A 157 -5.18 -14.97 -7.44
N ASP A 158 -5.83 -16.08 -7.06
CA ASP A 158 -6.27 -16.32 -5.69
C ASP A 158 -5.09 -16.37 -4.72
N THR A 159 -3.98 -17.02 -5.12
CA THR A 159 -2.74 -17.05 -4.35
C THR A 159 -2.17 -15.64 -4.16
N LEU A 160 -2.14 -14.82 -5.21
CA LEU A 160 -1.67 -13.43 -5.12
C LEU A 160 -2.57 -12.57 -4.23
N LEU A 161 -3.90 -12.76 -4.26
CA LEU A 161 -4.83 -12.06 -3.38
C LEU A 161 -4.60 -12.45 -1.91
N VAL A 162 -4.39 -13.73 -1.63
CA VAL A 162 -4.05 -14.20 -0.28
C VAL A 162 -2.73 -13.59 0.18
N GLN A 163 -1.67 -13.64 -0.63
CA GLN A 163 -0.38 -13.04 -0.28
C GLN A 163 -0.47 -11.53 -0.01
N LEU A 164 -1.21 -10.80 -0.86
CA LEU A 164 -1.41 -9.37 -0.70
C LEU A 164 -2.17 -9.08 0.61
N SER A 165 -3.24 -9.82 0.89
CA SER A 165 -4.04 -9.62 2.10
C SER A 165 -3.26 -9.93 3.38
N VAL A 166 -2.47 -11.01 3.40
CA VAL A 166 -1.59 -11.37 4.52
C VAL A 166 -0.53 -10.28 4.73
N GLY A 167 0.14 -9.83 3.67
CA GLY A 167 1.14 -8.76 3.77
C GLY A 167 0.57 -7.43 4.28
N LEU A 168 -0.64 -7.07 3.85
CA LEU A 168 -1.37 -5.90 4.36
C LEU A 168 -1.68 -6.05 5.85
N ILE A 169 -2.17 -7.21 6.30
CA ILE A 169 -2.49 -7.48 7.70
C ILE A 169 -1.23 -7.42 8.56
N ASP A 170 -0.13 -8.02 8.13
CA ASP A 170 1.14 -8.00 8.86
C ASP A 170 1.68 -6.57 9.00
N SER A 171 1.61 -5.78 7.93
CA SER A 171 1.98 -4.36 7.98
C SER A 171 1.08 -3.57 8.93
N GLN A 172 -0.23 -3.79 8.90
CA GLN A 172 -1.17 -3.12 9.80
C GLN A 172 -0.93 -3.50 11.26
N LYS A 173 -0.66 -4.78 11.53
CA LYS A 173 -0.30 -5.27 12.86
C LYS A 173 0.94 -4.55 13.39
N HIS A 174 2.00 -4.47 12.58
CA HIS A 174 3.23 -3.79 12.98
C HIS A 174 3.00 -2.31 13.30
N ILE A 175 2.16 -1.61 12.52
CA ILE A 175 1.80 -0.20 12.79
C ILE A 175 1.06 -0.07 14.13
N VAL A 176 0.14 -0.98 14.44
CA VAL A 176 -0.61 -0.96 15.70
C VAL A 176 0.32 -1.23 16.89
N GLU A 177 1.23 -2.20 16.78
CA GLU A 177 2.23 -2.50 17.82
C GLU A 177 3.13 -1.29 18.08
N GLN A 178 3.68 -0.67 17.03
CA GLN A 178 4.51 0.55 17.17
C GLN A 178 3.73 1.72 17.75
N SER A 179 2.46 1.90 17.34
CA SER A 179 1.59 2.94 17.90
C SER A 179 1.36 2.74 19.39
N HIS A 180 1.15 1.49 19.82
CA HIS A 180 1.01 1.14 21.23
C HIS A 180 2.28 1.45 22.04
N GLU A 181 3.45 1.05 21.55
CA GLU A 181 4.73 1.38 22.17
C GLU A 181 4.92 2.89 22.32
N ASN A 182 4.66 3.66 21.27
CA ASN A 182 4.74 5.12 21.30
C ASN A 182 3.81 5.75 22.34
N LEU A 183 2.59 5.21 22.50
CA LEU A 183 1.66 5.67 23.52
C LEU A 183 2.21 5.43 24.93
N THR A 184 2.71 4.23 25.20
CA THR A 184 3.29 3.89 26.52
C THR A 184 4.51 4.75 26.83
N LEU A 185 5.39 4.98 25.84
CA LEU A 185 6.53 5.89 25.98
C LEU A 185 6.06 7.32 26.28
N SER A 186 5.03 7.81 25.59
CA SER A 186 4.45 9.13 25.88
C SER A 186 3.91 9.25 27.30
N GLU A 187 3.26 8.19 27.82
CA GLU A 187 2.77 8.17 29.20
C GLU A 187 3.92 8.22 30.21
N THR A 188 4.97 7.41 29.98
CA THR A 188 6.16 7.42 30.85
C THR A 188 6.90 8.75 30.82
N ASN A 189 7.05 9.38 29.65
CA ASN A 189 7.67 10.70 29.53
C ASN A 189 6.89 11.76 30.31
N ARG A 190 5.55 11.72 30.25
CA ARG A 190 4.70 12.63 31.03
C ARG A 190 4.85 12.44 32.54
N ASP A 191 4.97 11.19 33.01
CA ASP A 191 5.25 10.91 34.43
C ASP A 191 6.63 11.44 34.85
N LEU A 192 7.65 11.21 34.03
CA LEU A 192 9.01 11.72 34.28
C LEU A 192 9.04 13.25 34.35
N GLU A 193 8.34 13.95 33.44
CA GLU A 193 8.20 15.40 33.48
C GLU A 193 7.55 15.89 34.78
N ASN A 194 6.48 15.23 35.24
CA ASN A 194 5.83 15.56 36.52
C ASN A 194 6.76 15.35 37.72
N ARG A 195 7.52 14.26 37.72
CA ARG A 195 8.51 13.96 38.77
C ARG A 195 9.66 14.98 38.78
N LEU A 196 10.16 15.36 37.61
CA LEU A 196 11.17 16.42 37.48
C LEU A 196 10.67 17.75 38.03
N LEU A 197 9.41 18.10 37.77
CA LEU A 197 8.80 19.32 38.27
C LEU A 197 8.67 19.31 39.80
N THR A 198 8.34 18.17 40.39
CA THR A 198 8.29 18.00 41.85
C THR A 198 9.69 18.12 42.47
N ILE A 199 10.68 17.42 41.92
CA ILE A 199 12.07 17.49 42.42
C ILE A 199 12.61 18.91 42.33
N THR A 200 12.33 19.62 41.23
CA THR A 200 12.77 21.01 41.05
C THR A 200 12.17 21.90 42.12
N LYS A 201 10.88 21.75 42.42
CA LYS A 201 10.19 22.49 43.48
C LYS A 201 10.74 22.17 44.87
N ASP A 202 11.01 20.89 45.15
CA ASP A 202 11.60 20.47 46.42
C ASP A 202 13.02 21.02 46.60
N LEU A 203 13.79 21.09 45.51
CA LEU A 203 15.12 21.68 45.49
C LEU A 203 15.06 23.19 45.78
N GLU A 204 14.12 23.92 45.17
CA GLU A 204 13.88 25.34 45.46
C GLU A 204 13.54 25.57 46.92
N GLN A 205 12.59 24.80 47.47
CA GLN A 205 12.23 24.89 48.89
C GLN A 205 13.40 24.56 49.82
N THR A 206 14.21 23.57 49.46
CA THR A 206 15.39 23.20 50.23
C THR A 206 16.44 24.31 50.19
N ASN A 207 16.65 24.93 49.03
CA ASN A 207 17.56 26.06 48.87
C ASN A 207 17.09 27.30 49.66
N GLU A 208 15.79 27.60 49.65
CA GLU A 208 15.20 28.65 50.49
C GLU A 208 15.42 28.39 51.99
N ARG A 209 15.20 27.15 52.44
CA ARG A 209 15.46 26.73 53.84
C ARG A 209 16.94 26.88 54.20
N HIS A 210 17.85 26.47 53.32
CA HIS A 210 19.29 26.64 53.53
C HIS A 210 19.70 28.11 53.62
N CYS A 211 19.14 28.96 52.75
CA CYS A 211 19.39 30.40 52.77
C CYS A 211 18.88 31.04 54.08
N ALA A 212 17.64 30.71 54.48
CA ALA A 212 17.07 31.19 55.74
C ALA A 212 17.88 30.73 56.97
N PHE A 213 18.31 29.46 56.98
CA PHE A 213 19.17 28.92 58.04
C PHE A 213 20.52 29.65 58.09
N SER A 214 21.19 29.83 56.96
CA SER A 214 22.47 30.54 56.86
C SER A 214 22.36 31.98 57.37
N LEU A 215 21.28 32.67 57.00
CA LEU A 215 21.00 34.03 57.48
C LEU A 215 20.75 34.07 58.98
N SER A 216 20.03 33.08 59.54
CA SER A 216 19.78 33.00 60.97
C SER A 216 21.06 32.76 61.78
N MET A 217 21.94 31.89 61.27
CA MET A 217 23.26 31.63 61.85
C MET A 217 24.13 32.89 61.84
N GLN A 218 24.15 33.62 60.72
CA GLN A 218 24.89 34.87 60.63
C GLN A 218 24.39 35.91 61.65
N LYS A 219 23.07 36.09 61.77
CA LYS A 219 22.47 37.00 62.77
C LYS A 219 22.83 36.62 64.20
N GLN A 220 22.81 35.33 64.53
CA GLN A 220 23.21 34.87 65.87
C GLN A 220 24.68 35.14 66.15
N HIS A 221 25.55 34.92 65.16
CA HIS A 221 26.98 35.22 65.29
C HIS A 221 27.21 36.73 65.50
N GLU A 222 26.57 37.59 64.70
CA GLU A 222 26.65 39.05 64.84
C GLU A 222 26.15 39.51 66.21
N TYR A 223 25.05 38.95 66.71
CA TYR A 223 24.51 39.26 68.04
C TYR A 223 25.45 38.82 69.18
N GLY A 224 26.06 37.64 69.07
CA GLY A 224 27.04 37.15 70.04
C GLY A 224 28.30 38.02 70.10
N GLU A 225 28.81 38.45 68.94
CA GLU A 225 29.93 39.40 68.88
C GLU A 225 29.56 40.76 69.48
N GLN A 226 28.35 41.28 69.22
CA GLN A 226 27.86 42.52 69.83
C GLN A 226 27.79 42.42 71.37
N GLN A 227 27.24 41.34 71.91
CA GLN A 227 27.21 41.12 73.37
C GLN A 227 28.61 41.05 73.98
N ARG A 228 29.56 40.41 73.29
CA ARG A 228 30.96 40.34 73.73
C ARG A 228 31.59 41.73 73.79
N ILE A 229 31.39 42.54 72.75
CA ILE A 229 31.88 43.93 72.69
C ILE A 229 31.25 44.77 73.81
N GLU A 230 29.94 44.68 74.04
CA GLU A 230 29.26 45.41 75.12
C GLU A 230 29.82 45.04 76.50
N MET A 231 30.08 43.75 76.73
CA MET A 231 30.67 43.27 77.98
C MET A 231 32.12 43.77 78.15
N ASP A 232 32.93 43.71 77.09
CA ASP A 232 34.31 44.23 77.10
C ASP A 232 34.35 45.74 77.38
N VAL A 233 33.45 46.52 76.77
CA VAL A 233 33.31 47.97 77.03
C VAL A 233 32.89 48.23 78.48
N THR A 234 31.92 47.46 78.99
CA THR A 234 31.42 47.61 80.37
C THR A 234 32.51 47.28 81.39
N LEU A 235 33.25 46.18 81.19
CA LEU A 235 34.37 45.80 82.04
C LEU A 235 35.48 46.87 82.02
N THR A 236 35.81 47.37 80.84
CA THR A 236 36.82 48.43 80.68
C THR A 236 36.39 49.72 81.37
N ALA A 237 35.13 50.13 81.24
CA ALA A 237 34.58 51.28 81.93
C ALA A 237 34.64 51.13 83.46
N PHE A 238 34.31 49.94 83.98
CA PHE A 238 34.41 49.63 85.40
C PHE A 238 35.86 49.69 85.91
N LEU A 239 36.80 49.12 85.16
CA LEU A 239 38.23 49.17 85.49
C LEU A 239 38.76 50.61 85.50
N ILE A 240 38.40 51.43 84.51
CA ILE A 240 38.77 52.85 84.45
C ILE A 240 38.19 53.60 85.66
N GLN A 241 36.92 53.37 86.01
CA GLN A 241 36.29 53.99 87.17
C GLN A 241 36.98 53.59 88.49
N THR A 242 37.38 52.32 88.61
CA THR A 242 38.11 51.82 89.78
C THR A 242 39.49 52.46 89.86
N GLN A 243 40.24 52.53 88.75
CA GLN A 243 41.54 53.21 88.69
C GLN A 243 41.41 54.68 89.05
N LYS A 244 40.37 55.36 88.56
CA LYS A 244 40.08 56.75 88.93
C LYS A 244 39.89 56.89 90.44
N GLN A 245 39.10 56.01 91.08
CA GLN A 245 38.93 56.02 92.53
C GLN A 245 40.23 55.76 93.28
N THR A 246 41.07 54.83 92.81
CA THR A 246 42.39 54.57 93.40
C THR A 246 43.29 55.81 93.30
N ILE A 247 43.33 56.47 92.15
CA ILE A 247 44.11 57.71 91.95
C ILE A 247 43.57 58.82 92.87
N GLU A 248 42.25 58.98 92.98
CA GLU A 248 41.64 59.94 93.91
C GLU A 248 42.01 59.64 95.38
N GLN A 249 42.01 58.36 95.78
CA GLN A 249 42.43 57.93 97.11
C GLN A 249 43.93 58.15 97.35
N GLU A 250 44.78 57.83 96.39
CA GLU A 250 46.23 58.09 96.45
C GLU A 250 46.51 59.59 96.55
N TYR A 251 45.77 60.41 95.82
CA TYR A 251 45.86 61.86 95.89
C TYR A 251 45.44 62.41 97.27
N GLU A 252 44.34 61.90 97.85
CA GLU A 252 43.93 62.28 99.21
C GLU A 252 44.91 61.79 100.28
N LEU A 253 45.49 60.59 100.13
CA LEU A 253 46.59 60.12 100.97
C LEU A 253 47.83 61.00 100.84
N MET A 254 48.16 61.44 99.62
CA MET A 254 49.28 62.36 99.38
C MET A 254 49.07 63.68 100.13
N LYS A 255 47.87 64.28 100.04
CA LYS A 255 47.52 65.47 100.85
C LYS A 255 47.63 65.21 102.36
N LEU A 256 47.16 64.07 102.85
CA LEU A 256 47.26 63.70 104.27
C LEU A 256 48.71 63.54 104.72
N THR A 257 49.56 62.91 103.91
CA THR A 257 51.00 62.79 104.20
C THR A 257 51.71 64.13 104.15
N GLU A 258 51.32 65.03 103.25
CA GLU A 258 51.85 66.39 103.18
C GLU A 258 51.42 67.21 104.41
N SER A 259 50.17 67.06 104.85
CA SER A 259 49.66 67.67 106.09
C SER A 259 50.31 67.07 107.37
N LEU A 260 50.61 65.78 107.40
CA LEU A 260 51.41 65.13 108.46
C LEU A 260 52.85 65.66 108.47
N ARG A 261 53.45 65.86 107.31
CA ARG A 261 54.79 66.45 107.18
C ARG A 261 54.83 67.91 107.62
N GLU A 262 53.77 68.67 107.36
CA GLU A 262 53.61 70.02 107.91
C GLU A 262 53.49 69.99 109.45
N MET A 263 52.74 69.03 110.03
CA MET A 263 52.63 68.85 111.48
C MET A 263 53.95 68.41 112.15
N GLU A 264 54.70 67.49 111.55
CA GLU A 264 56.03 67.07 112.05
C GLU A 264 57.07 68.19 111.94
N SER A 265 56.92 69.14 110.99
CA SER A 265 57.79 70.33 110.91
C SER A 265 57.48 71.43 111.92
N THR A 266 56.36 71.30 112.65
CA THR A 266 55.96 72.21 113.74
C THR A 266 56.32 71.70 115.14
N ASP A 267 56.91 70.50 115.25
CA ASP A 267 57.38 69.89 116.50
C ASP A 267 58.92 69.85 116.64
N GLU A 268 59.66 70.62 115.81
CA GLU A 268 61.06 71.04 116.01
C GLU A 268 61.18 72.56 116.19
#